data_AF-A9UD86-F1
#
_entry.id   AF-A9UD86-F1
#
_cell.length_a   1.000
_cell.length_b   1.000
_cell.length_c   1.000
_cell.angle_alpha   90.00
_cell.angle_beta   90.00
_cell.angle_gamma   90.00
#
_symmetry.space_group_name_H-M   'P 1'
#
loop_
_entity.id
_entity.type
_entity.pdbx_description
1 polymer ?
#
loop_
_entity_poly.entity_id
_entity_poly.type
_entity_poly.pdbx_seq_one_letter_code
_entity_poly.pdbx_strand_id
1 'polypeptide(L)'
;MTNIRKTHPLMKILNDAFIDLPTPSNISSWWNFGSLLGLCLIMQILTGLFLAMHYTPDTSTAFSSVAHICRDVNYGWFIRYLHANGASMFFICLYAHIGRGLYYGSYMFQETWNIGVLLLLTVMATAFVGYVLPWGQMSFW
;
A
#
# COMPACT_ATOMS: atom_id res chain seq x y z
N MET A 1 -22.14 33.83 -3.85
CA MET A 1 -22.18 32.59 -4.65
C MET A 1 -21.59 31.46 -3.82
N THR A 2 -22.24 30.30 -3.74
CA THR A 2 -21.69 29.13 -3.04
C THR A 2 -20.55 28.51 -3.85
N ASN A 3 -19.45 28.15 -3.19
CA ASN A 3 -18.26 27.61 -3.85
C ASN A 3 -18.58 26.23 -4.48
N ILE A 4 -18.19 26.02 -5.74
CA ILE A 4 -18.35 24.76 -6.49
C ILE A 4 -17.82 23.56 -5.70
N ARG A 5 -16.74 23.75 -4.94
CA ARG A 5 -16.15 22.75 -4.05
C ARG A 5 -17.16 22.16 -3.05
N LYS A 6 -18.12 22.97 -2.59
CA LYS A 6 -19.13 22.59 -1.59
C LYS A 6 -20.46 22.16 -2.20
N THR A 7 -20.71 22.50 -3.47
CA THR A 7 -22.01 22.25 -4.13
C THR A 7 -21.97 21.12 -5.15
N HIS A 8 -20.87 20.94 -5.88
CA HIS A 8 -20.75 19.88 -6.87
C HIS A 8 -20.69 18.51 -6.17
N PRO A 9 -21.55 17.53 -6.49
CA PRO A 9 -21.68 16.28 -5.75
C PRO A 9 -20.36 15.53 -5.52
N LEU A 10 -19.51 15.41 -6.56
CA LEU A 10 -18.20 14.76 -6.42
C LEU A 10 -17.20 15.60 -5.60
N MET A 11 -17.19 16.92 -5.80
CA MET A 11 -16.23 17.79 -5.12
C MET A 11 -16.58 17.93 -3.64
N LYS A 12 -17.87 17.83 -3.30
CA LYS A 12 -18.34 17.85 -1.92
C LYS A 12 -17.77 16.68 -1.11
N ILE A 13 -17.74 15.47 -1.67
CA ILE A 13 -17.14 14.30 -1.01
C ILE A 13 -15.64 14.54 -0.74
N LEU A 14 -14.91 15.04 -1.75
CA LEU A 14 -13.49 15.37 -1.59
C LEU A 14 -13.28 16.51 -0.57
N ASN A 15 -14.14 17.52 -0.59
CA ASN A 15 -14.08 18.64 0.34
C ASN A 15 -14.19 18.16 1.78
N ASP A 16 -15.24 17.40 2.06
CA ASP A 16 -15.61 17.00 3.41
C ASP A 16 -14.62 15.96 3.99
N ALA A 17 -13.99 15.15 3.12
CA ALA A 17 -13.02 14.14 3.53
C ALA A 17 -11.54 14.60 3.52
N PHE A 18 -11.16 15.59 2.71
CA PHE A 18 -9.75 15.98 2.52
C PHE A 18 -9.43 17.46 2.77
N ILE A 19 -10.35 18.39 2.50
CA ILE A 19 -10.03 19.82 2.47
C ILE A 19 -10.53 20.55 3.71
N ASP A 20 -11.84 20.49 3.95
CA ASP A 20 -12.48 21.14 5.11
C ASP A 20 -12.76 20.13 6.24
N LEU A 21 -12.04 19.00 6.28
CA LEU A 21 -12.16 18.00 7.34
C LEU A 21 -11.70 18.61 8.68
N PRO A 22 -12.56 18.70 9.70
CA PRO A 22 -12.14 19.15 11.03
C PRO A 22 -11.19 18.12 11.65
N THR A 23 -9.97 18.55 11.98
CA THR A 23 -8.93 17.70 12.57
C THR A 23 -8.47 18.28 13.92
N PRO A 24 -8.18 17.44 14.93
CA PRO A 24 -7.62 17.93 16.19
C PRO A 24 -6.27 18.60 15.96
N SER A 25 -6.03 19.74 16.60
CA SER A 25 -4.80 20.54 16.40
C SER A 25 -3.54 19.92 17.00
N ASN A 26 -3.68 18.93 17.87
CA ASN A 26 -2.61 18.31 18.65
C ASN A 26 -2.26 16.89 18.21
N ILE A 27 -2.64 16.47 17.00
CA ILE A 27 -2.19 15.17 16.46
C ILE A 27 -0.66 15.19 16.23
N SER A 28 0.01 14.11 16.63
CA SER A 28 1.47 13.97 16.49
C SER A 28 1.85 13.33 15.15
N SER A 29 3.15 13.17 14.90
CA SER A 29 3.68 12.50 13.69
C SER A 29 3.13 11.08 13.48
N TRP A 30 2.69 10.41 14.54
CA TRP A 30 2.10 9.07 14.48
C TRP A 30 0.79 9.02 13.65
N TRP A 31 0.09 10.15 13.47
CA TRP A 31 -1.09 10.22 12.61
C TRP A 31 -0.77 10.18 11.11
N ASN A 32 0.49 10.42 10.72
CA ASN A 32 0.92 10.38 9.31
C ASN A 32 0.94 8.98 8.73
N PHE A 33 1.02 7.92 9.55
CA PHE A 33 1.08 6.56 9.03
C PHE A 33 -0.18 6.14 8.25
N GLY A 34 -1.33 6.79 8.47
CA GLY A 34 -2.52 6.54 7.64
C GLY A 34 -2.34 6.97 6.18
N SER A 35 -1.83 8.18 5.95
CA SER A 35 -1.58 8.68 4.59
C SER A 35 -0.40 7.98 3.93
N LEU A 36 0.64 7.63 4.71
CA LEU A 36 1.77 6.84 4.21
C LEU A 36 1.35 5.45 3.75
N LEU A 37 0.39 4.80 4.43
CA LEU A 37 -0.19 3.53 3.96
C LEU A 37 -0.91 3.70 2.63
N GLY A 38 -1.68 4.78 2.46
CA GLY A 38 -2.30 5.12 1.17
C GLY A 38 -1.26 5.31 0.06
N LEU A 39 -0.16 6.00 0.36
CA LEU A 39 0.96 6.19 -0.58
C LEU A 39 1.65 4.86 -0.92
N CYS A 40 1.88 4.00 0.08
CA CYS A 40 2.44 2.65 -0.13
C CYS A 40 1.53 1.84 -1.06
N LEU A 41 0.21 1.87 -0.85
CA LEU A 41 -0.75 1.15 -1.68
C LEU A 41 -0.72 1.62 -3.15
N ILE A 42 -0.77 2.93 -3.39
CA ILE A 42 -0.70 3.48 -4.75
C ILE A 42 0.62 3.09 -5.42
N MET A 43 1.74 3.21 -4.69
CA MET A 43 3.05 2.85 -5.22
C MET A 43 3.14 1.35 -5.56
N GLN A 44 2.64 0.45 -4.70
CA GLN A 44 2.63 -0.99 -4.96
C GLN A 44 1.74 -1.35 -6.15
N ILE A 45 0.56 -0.73 -6.30
CA ILE A 45 -0.33 -0.97 -7.44
C ILE A 45 0.34 -0.54 -8.75
N LEU A 46 0.90 0.67 -8.78
CA LEU A 46 1.55 1.19 -9.99
C LEU A 46 2.76 0.32 -10.37
N THR A 47 3.70 0.12 -9.45
CA THR A 47 4.90 -0.68 -9.73
C THR A 47 4.55 -2.14 -10.06
N GLY A 48 3.58 -2.73 -9.35
CA GLY A 48 3.10 -4.09 -9.61
C GLY A 48 2.47 -4.25 -10.99
N LEU A 49 1.68 -3.26 -11.44
CA LEU A 49 1.11 -3.25 -12.79
C LEU A 49 2.21 -3.24 -13.87
N PHE A 50 3.22 -2.38 -13.73
CA PHE A 50 4.34 -2.34 -14.68
C PHE A 50 5.17 -3.63 -14.67
N LEU A 51 5.37 -4.25 -13.50
CA LEU A 51 6.05 -5.55 -13.42
C LEU A 51 5.22 -6.66 -14.09
N ALA A 52 3.91 -6.66 -13.88
CA ALA A 52 3.01 -7.68 -14.44
C ALA A 52 2.99 -7.67 -15.98
N MET A 53 3.22 -6.53 -16.62
CA MET A 53 3.32 -6.43 -18.09
C MET A 53 4.51 -7.22 -18.68
N HIS A 54 5.49 -7.60 -17.86
CA HIS A 54 6.72 -8.28 -18.28
C HIS A 54 6.96 -9.63 -17.57
N TYR A 55 6.07 -10.01 -16.65
CA TYR A 55 6.18 -11.25 -15.88
C TYR A 55 5.41 -12.39 -16.56
N THR A 56 5.95 -13.62 -16.52
CA THR A 56 5.27 -14.83 -17.01
C THR A 56 4.95 -15.79 -15.87
N PRO A 57 3.66 -16.11 -15.62
CA PRO A 57 3.23 -16.96 -14.51
C PRO A 57 3.32 -18.46 -14.85
N ASP A 58 4.46 -18.91 -15.38
CA ASP A 58 4.73 -20.32 -15.65
C ASP A 58 6.00 -20.77 -14.91
N THR A 59 5.96 -21.92 -14.24
CA THR A 59 7.07 -22.38 -13.38
C THR A 59 8.41 -22.52 -14.10
N SER A 60 8.41 -22.77 -15.43
CA SER A 60 9.62 -22.87 -16.23
C SER A 60 10.23 -21.51 -16.60
N THR A 61 9.43 -20.43 -16.55
CA THR A 61 9.83 -19.07 -16.97
C THR A 61 9.67 -17.99 -15.91
N ALA A 62 9.06 -18.27 -14.75
CA ALA A 62 8.78 -17.28 -13.71
C ALA A 62 10.07 -16.58 -13.24
N PHE A 63 11.08 -17.36 -12.85
CA PHE A 63 12.37 -16.81 -12.41
C PHE A 63 13.10 -16.05 -13.52
N SER A 64 13.13 -16.59 -14.75
CA SER A 64 13.81 -15.96 -15.87
C SER A 64 13.11 -14.68 -16.35
N SER A 65 11.77 -14.59 -16.23
CA SER A 65 11.04 -13.35 -16.54
C SER A 65 11.33 -12.23 -15.55
N VAL A 66 11.49 -12.53 -14.26
CA VAL A 66 11.95 -11.54 -13.26
C VAL A 66 13.39 -11.11 -13.54
N ALA A 67 14.25 -12.02 -13.96
CA ALA A 67 15.61 -11.70 -14.38
C ALA A 67 15.64 -10.79 -15.62
N HIS A 68 14.79 -11.06 -16.61
CA HIS A 68 14.59 -10.23 -17.80
C HIS A 68 14.09 -8.82 -17.43
N ILE A 69 13.11 -8.70 -16.51
CA ILE A 69 12.67 -7.40 -15.99
C ILE A 69 13.86 -6.59 -15.45
N CYS A 70 14.74 -7.21 -14.68
CA CYS A 70 15.84 -6.49 -14.05
C CYS A 70 16.95 -6.10 -15.03
N ARG A 71 17.19 -6.90 -16.08
CA ARG A 71 18.35 -6.75 -16.96
C ARG A 71 18.04 -6.04 -18.28
N ASP A 72 16.85 -6.27 -18.83
CA ASP A 72 16.54 -5.95 -20.21
C ASP A 72 15.39 -4.94 -20.36
N VAL A 73 14.52 -4.81 -19.35
CA VAL A 73 13.46 -3.79 -19.34
C VAL A 73 14.02 -2.45 -18.86
N ASN A 74 13.74 -1.37 -19.60
CA ASN A 74 14.15 0.00 -19.25
C ASN A 74 13.67 0.37 -17.84
N TYR A 75 14.61 0.70 -16.95
CA TYR A 75 14.36 0.96 -15.52
C TYR A 75 13.68 -0.18 -14.76
N GLY A 76 13.60 -1.39 -15.32
CA GLY A 76 12.91 -2.52 -14.71
C GLY A 76 13.54 -2.97 -13.39
N TRP A 77 14.88 -2.88 -13.25
CA TRP A 77 15.56 -3.08 -11.97
C TRP A 77 15.05 -2.12 -10.89
N PHE A 78 14.90 -0.84 -11.23
CA PHE A 78 14.46 0.19 -10.29
C PHE A 78 13.02 -0.08 -9.85
N ILE A 79 12.11 -0.35 -10.80
CA ILE A 79 10.71 -0.68 -10.51
C ILE A 79 10.62 -1.95 -9.65
N ARG A 80 11.43 -2.98 -9.96
CA ARG A 80 11.43 -4.24 -9.21
C ARG A 80 11.87 -4.04 -7.77
N TYR A 81 12.94 -3.30 -7.53
CA TYR A 81 13.43 -3.02 -6.18
C TYR A 81 12.52 -2.05 -5.42
N LEU A 82 11.90 -1.09 -6.11
CA LEU A 82 10.91 -0.21 -5.51
C LEU A 82 9.70 -1.01 -5.02
N HIS A 83 9.18 -1.95 -5.83
CA HIS A 83 8.09 -2.83 -5.44
C HIS A 83 8.45 -3.78 -4.30
N ALA A 84 9.67 -4.35 -4.32
CA ALA A 84 10.15 -5.26 -3.27
C ALA A 84 10.33 -4.55 -1.92
N ASN A 85 11.11 -3.47 -1.89
CA ASN A 85 11.36 -2.71 -0.66
C ASN A 85 10.11 -1.92 -0.23
N GLY A 86 9.27 -1.54 -1.18
CA GLY A 86 7.96 -0.94 -0.95
C GLY A 86 7.04 -1.81 -0.13
N ALA A 87 7.06 -3.13 -0.36
CA ALA A 87 6.33 -4.07 0.49
C ALA A 87 6.82 -4.03 1.95
N SER A 88 8.13 -4.01 2.18
CA SER A 88 8.70 -3.87 3.54
C SER A 88 8.31 -2.54 4.19
N MET A 89 8.35 -1.43 3.45
CA MET A 89 7.91 -0.13 3.94
C MET A 89 6.42 -0.14 4.30
N PHE A 90 5.59 -0.85 3.53
CA PHE A 90 4.17 -1.04 3.83
C PHE A 90 4.00 -1.67 5.21
N PHE A 91 4.71 -2.76 5.51
CA PHE A 91 4.63 -3.42 6.83
C PHE A 91 5.17 -2.55 7.97
N ILE A 92 6.25 -1.81 7.75
CA ILE A 92 6.74 -0.83 8.74
C ILE A 92 5.65 0.20 9.06
N CYS A 93 5.00 0.76 8.03
CA CYS A 93 3.88 1.69 8.20
C CYS A 93 2.69 1.02 8.90
N LEU A 94 2.35 -0.23 8.57
CA LEU A 94 1.24 -0.95 9.19
C LEU A 94 1.48 -1.14 10.69
N TYR A 95 2.65 -1.65 11.06
CA TYR A 95 2.97 -1.90 12.47
C TYR A 95 3.04 -0.61 13.27
N ALA A 96 3.62 0.47 12.71
CA ALA A 96 3.59 1.78 13.35
C ALA A 96 2.17 2.34 13.49
N HIS A 97 1.32 2.17 12.47
CA HIS A 97 -0.08 2.60 12.49
C HIS A 97 -0.91 1.86 13.55
N ILE A 98 -0.73 0.54 13.65
CA ILE A 98 -1.37 -0.32 14.65
C ILE A 98 -0.85 0.04 16.05
N GLY A 99 0.47 0.17 16.22
CA GLY A 99 1.09 0.54 17.50
C GLY A 99 0.59 1.88 18.03
N ARG A 100 0.45 2.89 17.15
CA ARG A 100 -0.24 4.15 17.49
C ARG A 100 -1.66 3.88 17.97
N GLY A 101 -2.43 3.06 17.25
CA GLY A 101 -3.82 2.76 17.60
C GLY A 101 -3.98 2.09 18.97
N LEU A 102 -3.04 1.22 19.34
CA LEU A 102 -2.97 0.63 20.68
C LEU A 102 -2.61 1.66 21.75
N TYR A 103 -1.54 2.44 21.53
CA TYR A 103 -1.01 3.39 22.51
C TYR A 103 -2.02 4.51 22.85
N TYR A 104 -2.72 5.05 21.85
CA TYR A 104 -3.70 6.13 22.04
C TYR A 104 -5.15 5.64 22.21
N GLY A 105 -5.39 4.32 22.35
CA GLY A 105 -6.73 3.79 22.53
C GLY A 105 -7.66 3.95 21.32
N SER A 106 -7.11 4.12 20.11
CA SER A 106 -7.92 4.32 18.90
C SER A 106 -8.75 3.08 18.51
N TYR A 107 -8.41 1.90 19.04
CA TYR A 107 -9.21 0.68 18.88
C TYR A 107 -10.63 0.79 19.46
N MET A 108 -10.91 1.79 20.30
CA MET A 108 -12.26 2.09 20.78
C MET A 108 -13.22 2.47 19.64
N PHE A 109 -12.71 2.94 18.49
CA PHE A 109 -13.48 3.06 17.25
C PHE A 109 -13.62 1.69 16.59
N GLN A 110 -14.50 0.84 17.14
CA GLN A 110 -14.58 -0.59 16.85
C GLN A 110 -14.72 -0.92 15.36
N GLU A 111 -15.60 -0.23 14.63
CA GLU A 111 -15.77 -0.49 13.19
C GLU A 111 -14.51 -0.16 12.40
N THR A 112 -13.89 0.99 12.67
CA THR A 112 -12.62 1.40 12.03
C THR A 112 -11.50 0.42 12.37
N TRP A 113 -11.45 -0.05 13.61
CA TRP A 113 -10.46 -1.02 14.07
C TRP A 113 -10.63 -2.38 13.39
N ASN A 114 -11.85 -2.90 13.33
CA ASN A 114 -12.17 -4.19 12.71
C ASN A 114 -11.86 -4.17 11.21
N ILE A 115 -12.21 -3.09 10.50
CA ILE A 115 -11.78 -2.88 9.11
C ILE A 115 -10.26 -2.85 9.01
N GLY A 116 -9.57 -2.19 9.94
CA GLY A 116 -8.10 -2.20 10.04
C GLY A 116 -7.50 -3.59 10.17
N VAL A 117 -8.10 -4.48 10.97
CA VAL A 117 -7.68 -5.89 11.10
C VAL A 117 -7.87 -6.63 9.78
N LEU A 118 -9.02 -6.45 9.10
CA LEU A 118 -9.25 -7.06 7.80
C LEU A 118 -8.24 -6.56 6.75
N LEU A 119 -7.91 -5.27 6.74
CA LEU A 119 -6.90 -4.70 5.86
C LEU A 119 -5.51 -5.29 6.14
N LEU A 120 -5.12 -5.44 7.42
CA LEU A 120 -3.87 -6.09 7.80
C LEU A 120 -3.79 -7.51 7.23
N LEU A 121 -4.81 -8.35 7.46
CA LEU A 121 -4.85 -9.71 6.96
C LEU A 121 -4.80 -9.77 5.43
N THR A 122 -5.48 -8.84 4.76
CA THR A 122 -5.47 -8.73 3.29
C THR A 122 -4.08 -8.39 2.77
N VAL A 123 -3.36 -7.45 3.39
CA VAL A 123 -1.99 -7.10 3.00
C VAL A 123 -1.02 -8.25 3.29
N MET A 124 -1.20 -8.98 4.40
CA MET A 124 -0.43 -10.19 4.70
C MET A 124 -0.58 -11.26 3.62
N ALA A 125 -1.82 -11.60 3.27
CA ALA A 125 -2.09 -12.56 2.19
C ALA A 125 -1.49 -12.09 0.86
N THR A 126 -1.65 -10.80 0.52
CA THR A 126 -1.13 -10.20 -0.72
C THR A 126 0.39 -10.28 -0.80
N ALA A 127 1.08 -9.92 0.29
CA ALA A 127 2.54 -9.97 0.34
C ALA A 127 3.08 -11.40 0.28
N PHE A 128 2.40 -12.34 0.95
CA PHE A 128 2.74 -13.75 0.89
C PHE A 128 2.68 -14.29 -0.55
N VAL A 129 1.54 -14.13 -1.22
CA VAL A 129 1.42 -14.62 -2.62
C VAL A 129 2.35 -13.87 -3.57
N GLY A 130 2.60 -12.58 -3.32
CA GLY A 130 3.57 -11.79 -4.10
C GLY A 130 5.01 -12.29 -3.95
N TYR A 131 5.39 -12.79 -2.78
CA TYR A 131 6.73 -13.33 -2.52
C TYR A 131 6.98 -14.68 -3.21
N VAL A 132 5.91 -15.42 -3.56
CA VAL A 132 6.00 -16.69 -4.29
C VAL A 132 6.32 -16.46 -5.78
N LEU A 133 5.86 -15.34 -6.37
CA LEU A 133 5.96 -15.06 -7.81
C LEU A 133 7.38 -15.14 -8.42
N PRO A 134 8.46 -14.68 -7.75
CA PRO A 134 9.81 -14.78 -8.32
C PRO A 134 10.33 -16.22 -8.47
N TRP A 135 9.68 -17.20 -7.81
CA TRP A 135 10.00 -18.63 -7.91
C TRP A 135 11.48 -18.96 -7.58
N GLY A 136 12.05 -18.26 -6.60
CA GLY A 136 13.36 -18.59 -6.01
C GLY A 136 13.25 -19.69 -4.94
N GLN A 137 14.38 -20.16 -4.40
CA GLN A 137 14.38 -21.20 -3.36
C GLN A 137 13.54 -20.81 -2.14
N MET A 138 13.75 -19.61 -1.58
CA MET A 138 12.96 -19.10 -0.44
C MET A 138 11.51 -18.79 -0.78
N SER A 139 11.18 -18.61 -2.06
CA SER A 139 9.80 -18.44 -2.52
C SER A 139 9.04 -19.77 -2.58
N PHE A 140 9.76 -20.87 -2.82
CA PHE A 140 9.20 -22.21 -3.00
C PHE A 140 9.04 -22.96 -1.66
N TRP A 141 10.07 -22.92 -0.80
CA TRP A 141 10.08 -23.54 0.52
C TRP A 141 9.32 -22.70 1.55
#